data_AF-A0A2N5PZ35-F1
#
_entry.id   AF-A0A2N5PZ35-F1
#
_cell.length_a   1.000
_cell.length_b   1.000
_cell.length_c   1.000
_cell.angle_alpha   90.00
_cell.angle_beta   90.00
_cell.angle_gamma   90.00
#
_symmetry.space_group_name_H-M   'P 1'
#
loop_
_entity.id
_entity.type
_entity.pdbx_description
1 polymer ?
#
loop_
_entity_poly.entity_id
_entity_poly.type
_entity_poly.pdbx_seq_one_letter_code
_entity_poly.pdbx_strand_id
1 'polypeptide(L)'
;MGYVEVNFLGEKYEVSEAVKEFLEYDGLLSPILQKIVERMTFCLERDSKSAPSNIWEKVEGDIDALKKIMVDGADLLLKKLLDLGVYDVTVNDLLSNIDIFSQIDNFVLSIGRKLCNEGERFVQLKNQGLERMYNYASSGITGSGIGIFTNSISALMVYSAMERSIVLSQAKKADRIYQESARRINDYVNSGFEKMCRDVMLGEYYPELMQLLLEYPNQIMSQFLNQLIAHDKFDFDSIQQYNMNKADEMLKNIDRVADKEEFLKQSFLTCPFSSDLYEKCLELQMLDFDTFQTAKYFEMGDELDEKIENYVRNHQDNFKYVKILVEILASYRGKSESDLFKVIYKDFVEKVVVSYREFNEAIANENKLDIFIRGNIAEQTSDVITKTLKDVSEVVDKKINSLLSERSYIELIDMGVLKPADIRMAGSTSDLLKDINNEISKALIECILDYIEEGKRRWNLYVEALEPFEAELKVRESELNGLKKEKGQLGLFALSKKRQLQTQIDIKTMEISEFKKKNEPKDLREIFEKMYR
;
A
#
# COMPACT_ATOMS: atom_id res chain seq x y z
N MET A 1 -16.76 -35.93 -29.11
CA MET A 1 -16.03 -35.33 -27.97
C MET A 1 -16.75 -35.73 -26.69
N GLY A 2 -16.02 -35.83 -25.58
CA GLY A 2 -16.55 -36.37 -24.32
C GLY A 2 -17.18 -35.29 -23.43
N TYR A 3 -17.89 -35.74 -22.40
CA TYR A 3 -18.29 -34.94 -21.26
C TYR A 3 -17.45 -35.36 -20.06
N VAL A 4 -17.09 -34.40 -19.22
CA VAL A 4 -16.41 -34.63 -17.94
C VAL A 4 -17.40 -34.38 -16.80
N GLU A 5 -17.34 -35.22 -15.77
CA GLU A 5 -18.07 -35.00 -14.52
C GLU A 5 -17.24 -34.05 -13.63
N VAL A 6 -17.84 -32.94 -13.22
CA VAL A 6 -17.26 -31.97 -12.28
C VAL A 6 -18.20 -31.78 -11.09
N ASN A 7 -17.64 -31.36 -9.96
CA ASN A 7 -18.39 -31.16 -8.72
C ASN A 7 -18.42 -29.67 -8.35
N PHE A 8 -19.60 -29.12 -8.06
CA PHE A 8 -19.76 -27.74 -7.67
C PHE A 8 -20.80 -27.63 -6.56
N LEU A 9 -20.43 -27.07 -5.41
CA LEU A 9 -21.29 -26.90 -4.23
C LEU A 9 -22.08 -28.17 -3.87
N GLY A 10 -21.37 -29.30 -3.81
CA GLY A 10 -21.93 -30.61 -3.43
C GLY A 10 -22.75 -31.33 -4.50
N GLU A 11 -22.89 -30.77 -5.71
CA GLU A 11 -23.60 -31.38 -6.83
C GLU A 11 -22.67 -31.76 -7.98
N LYS A 12 -23.10 -32.76 -8.75
CA LYS A 12 -22.40 -33.27 -9.94
C LYS A 12 -22.99 -32.66 -11.20
N TYR A 13 -22.11 -32.20 -12.08
CA TYR A 13 -22.47 -31.62 -13.37
C TYR A 13 -21.67 -32.27 -14.50
N GLU A 14 -22.29 -32.42 -15.66
CA GLU A 14 -21.60 -32.82 -16.88
C GLU A 14 -21.26 -31.56 -17.69
N VAL A 15 -19.97 -31.37 -17.98
CA VAL A 15 -19.46 -30.25 -18.78
C VAL A 15 -18.73 -30.80 -19.99
N SER A 16 -18.86 -30.12 -21.14
CA SER A 16 -18.15 -30.52 -22.35
C SER A 16 -16.63 -30.44 -22.15
N GLU A 17 -15.90 -31.48 -22.59
CA GLU A 17 -14.43 -31.45 -22.62
C GLU A 17 -13.89 -30.33 -23.52
N ALA A 18 -14.68 -29.89 -24.52
CA ALA A 18 -14.32 -28.79 -25.41
C ALA A 18 -14.14 -27.45 -24.68
N VAL A 19 -14.68 -27.28 -23.47
CA VAL A 19 -14.42 -26.11 -22.62
C VAL A 19 -12.94 -26.03 -22.27
N LYS A 20 -12.35 -27.16 -21.88
CA LYS A 20 -10.93 -27.20 -21.50
C LYS A 20 -10.03 -26.97 -22.71
N GLU A 21 -10.38 -27.56 -23.85
CA GLU A 21 -9.67 -27.31 -25.11
C GLU A 21 -9.72 -25.83 -25.49
N PHE A 22 -10.88 -25.17 -25.37
CA PHE A 22 -11.03 -23.75 -25.60
C PHE A 22 -10.15 -22.89 -24.69
N LEU A 23 -10.14 -23.16 -23.38
CA LEU A 23 -9.31 -22.44 -22.41
C LEU A 23 -7.81 -22.65 -22.69
N GLU A 24 -7.40 -23.88 -23.00
CA GLU A 24 -6.02 -24.19 -23.39
C GLU A 24 -5.62 -23.37 -24.63
N TYR A 25 -6.51 -23.25 -25.61
CA TYR A 25 -6.27 -22.47 -26.82
C TYR A 25 -6.18 -20.97 -26.52
N ASP A 26 -7.06 -20.42 -25.69
CA ASP A 26 -7.00 -19.02 -25.25
C ASP A 26 -5.67 -18.72 -24.54
N GLY A 27 -5.20 -19.64 -23.68
CA GLY A 27 -3.90 -19.57 -23.02
C GLY A 27 -2.70 -19.50 -23.98
N LEU A 28 -2.82 -20.00 -25.22
CA LEU A 28 -1.77 -19.89 -26.24
C LEU A 28 -1.49 -18.44 -26.66
N LEU A 29 -2.48 -17.56 -26.55
CA LEU A 29 -2.37 -16.15 -26.93
C LEU A 29 -1.90 -15.24 -25.80
N SER A 30 -1.98 -15.67 -24.54
CA SER A 30 -1.54 -14.86 -23.39
C SER A 30 -0.08 -14.38 -23.50
N PRO A 31 0.90 -15.21 -23.92
CA PRO A 31 2.28 -14.76 -24.12
C PRO A 31 2.43 -13.72 -25.24
N ILE A 32 1.55 -13.76 -26.26
CA ILE A 32 1.54 -12.79 -27.35
C ILE A 32 0.99 -11.46 -26.84
N LEU A 33 -0.12 -11.50 -26.10
CA LEU A 33 -0.69 -10.31 -25.45
C LEU A 33 0.32 -9.63 -24.52
N GLN A 34 1.03 -10.43 -23.70
CA GLN A 34 2.08 -9.93 -22.82
C GLN A 34 3.18 -9.22 -23.61
N LYS A 35 3.68 -9.81 -24.71
CA LYS A 35 4.69 -9.15 -25.57
C LYS A 35 4.19 -7.85 -26.18
N ILE A 36 2.92 -7.78 -26.58
CA ILE A 36 2.30 -6.56 -27.10
C ILE A 36 2.29 -5.47 -26.00
N VAL A 37 1.81 -5.81 -24.81
CA VAL A 37 1.75 -4.90 -23.65
C VAL A 37 3.16 -4.42 -23.29
N GLU A 38 4.12 -5.33 -23.13
CA GLU A 38 5.51 -5.01 -22.79
C GLU A 38 6.15 -4.09 -23.84
N ARG A 39 5.91 -4.35 -25.13
CA ARG A 39 6.41 -3.50 -26.21
C ARG A 39 5.79 -2.11 -26.15
N MET A 40 4.48 -2.02 -25.94
CA MET A 40 3.77 -0.75 -25.81
C MET A 40 4.26 0.06 -24.60
N THR A 41 4.42 -0.58 -23.44
CA THR A 41 4.97 0.05 -22.24
C THR A 41 6.40 0.55 -22.49
N PHE A 42 7.25 -0.26 -23.12
CA PHE A 42 8.60 0.16 -23.48
C PHE A 42 8.61 1.39 -24.40
N CYS A 43 7.79 1.40 -25.44
CA CYS A 43 7.66 2.53 -26.37
C CYS A 43 7.19 3.80 -25.64
N LEU A 44 6.15 3.67 -24.80
CA LEU A 44 5.62 4.77 -23.99
C LEU A 44 6.67 5.35 -23.03
N GLU A 45 7.41 4.50 -22.31
CA GLU A 45 8.46 4.94 -21.39
C GLU A 45 9.60 5.66 -22.11
N ARG A 46 10.06 5.10 -23.24
CA ARG A 46 11.09 5.69 -24.09
C ARG A 46 10.68 7.07 -24.59
N ASP A 47 9.42 7.21 -24.99
CA ASP A 47 8.94 8.42 -25.67
C ASP A 47 8.48 9.50 -24.71
N SER A 48 8.05 9.14 -23.49
CA SER A 48 7.78 10.11 -22.40
C SER A 48 9.00 11.00 -22.08
N LYS A 49 10.21 10.46 -22.27
CA LYS A 49 11.51 11.10 -22.02
C LYS A 49 12.13 11.73 -23.27
N SER A 50 11.54 11.51 -24.44
CA SER A 50 12.08 11.98 -25.72
C SER A 50 11.52 13.35 -26.11
N ALA A 51 12.25 14.06 -26.98
CA ALA A 51 11.70 15.21 -27.67
C ALA A 51 10.59 14.73 -28.63
N PRO A 52 9.43 15.43 -28.72
CA PRO A 52 8.29 14.97 -29.50
C PRO A 52 8.57 14.73 -30.99
N SER A 53 9.46 15.51 -31.59
CA SER A 53 9.92 15.33 -32.98
C SER A 53 10.55 13.96 -33.22
N ASN A 54 11.21 13.40 -32.22
CA ASN A 54 11.95 12.13 -32.32
C ASN A 54 11.05 10.91 -32.06
N ILE A 55 9.80 11.15 -31.61
CA ILE A 55 8.81 10.10 -31.38
C ILE A 55 8.28 9.64 -32.75
N TRP A 56 7.86 10.59 -33.59
CA TRP A 56 7.25 10.31 -34.89
C TRP A 56 8.17 9.50 -35.82
N GLU A 57 9.48 9.79 -35.82
CA GLU A 57 10.48 9.07 -36.63
C GLU A 57 10.61 7.58 -36.29
N LYS A 58 10.13 7.15 -35.10
CA LYS A 58 10.23 5.77 -34.63
C LYS A 58 8.93 4.99 -34.79
N VAL A 59 7.81 5.68 -35.07
CA VAL A 59 6.47 5.08 -35.13
C VAL A 59 6.43 3.92 -36.12
N GLU A 60 6.96 4.09 -37.33
CA GLU A 60 6.96 3.04 -38.36
C GLU A 60 7.65 1.76 -37.86
N GLY A 61 8.86 1.88 -37.31
CA GLY A 61 9.60 0.72 -36.79
C GLY A 61 8.95 0.08 -35.56
N ASP A 62 8.26 0.85 -34.73
CA ASP A 62 7.51 0.30 -33.59
C ASP A 62 6.24 -0.44 -34.03
N ILE A 63 5.52 0.09 -35.02
CA ILE A 63 4.36 -0.58 -35.62
C ILE A 63 4.79 -1.89 -36.30
N ASP A 64 5.89 -1.88 -37.06
CA ASP A 64 6.42 -3.10 -37.67
C ASP A 64 6.80 -4.16 -36.63
N ALA A 65 7.41 -3.75 -35.52
CA ALA A 65 7.73 -4.65 -34.42
C ALA A 65 6.46 -5.25 -33.78
N LEU A 66 5.41 -4.45 -33.58
CA LEU A 66 4.12 -4.91 -33.05
C LEU A 66 3.42 -5.88 -34.01
N LYS A 67 3.37 -5.54 -35.31
CA LYS A 67 2.82 -6.43 -36.35
C LYS A 67 3.57 -7.75 -36.41
N LYS A 68 4.89 -7.74 -36.23
CA LYS A 68 5.68 -8.96 -36.15
C LYS A 68 5.28 -9.85 -34.96
N ILE A 69 5.06 -9.25 -33.78
CA ILE A 69 4.57 -10.00 -32.60
C ILE A 69 3.22 -10.67 -32.90
N MET A 70 2.33 -9.97 -33.62
CA MET A 70 1.05 -10.55 -34.04
C MET A 70 1.25 -11.72 -35.00
N VAL A 71 2.09 -11.58 -36.03
CA VAL A 71 2.42 -12.67 -36.97
C VAL A 71 3.02 -13.88 -36.23
N ASP A 72 3.92 -13.66 -35.27
CA ASP A 72 4.48 -14.72 -34.43
C ASP A 72 3.37 -15.46 -33.64
N GLY A 73 2.30 -14.77 -33.26
CA GLY A 73 1.11 -15.36 -32.64
C GLY A 73 0.31 -16.24 -33.59
N ALA A 74 0.15 -15.82 -34.85
CA ALA A 74 -0.49 -16.66 -35.88
C ALA A 74 0.36 -17.91 -36.20
N ASP A 75 1.69 -17.79 -36.23
CA ASP A 75 2.62 -18.92 -36.35
C ASP A 75 2.46 -19.93 -35.19
N LEU A 76 2.22 -19.44 -33.97
CA LEU A 76 2.01 -20.28 -32.80
C LEU A 76 0.72 -21.10 -32.92
N LEU A 77 -0.38 -20.46 -33.35
CA LEU A 77 -1.64 -21.15 -33.60
C LEU A 77 -1.54 -22.12 -34.78
N LEU A 78 -0.79 -21.78 -35.83
CA LEU A 78 -0.52 -22.72 -36.93
C LEU A 78 0.19 -23.97 -36.44
N LYS A 79 1.20 -23.86 -35.56
CA LYS A 79 1.86 -25.03 -34.96
C LYS A 79 0.85 -25.92 -34.23
N LYS A 80 -0.08 -25.33 -33.48
CA LYS A 80 -1.15 -26.08 -32.80
C LYS A 80 -2.09 -26.77 -33.79
N LEU A 81 -2.47 -26.11 -34.90
CA LEU A 81 -3.25 -26.73 -35.98
C LEU A 81 -2.53 -27.97 -36.55
N LEU A 82 -1.23 -27.84 -36.83
CA LEU A 82 -0.40 -28.93 -37.35
C LEU A 82 -0.33 -30.11 -36.36
N ASP A 83 -0.17 -29.83 -35.07
CA ASP A 83 -0.16 -30.83 -34.01
C ASP A 83 -1.50 -31.58 -33.89
N LEU A 84 -2.61 -30.88 -34.16
CA LEU A 84 -3.97 -31.44 -34.19
C LEU A 84 -4.33 -32.14 -35.51
N GLY A 85 -3.41 -32.14 -36.48
CA GLY A 85 -3.54 -32.84 -37.76
C GLY A 85 -4.25 -32.04 -38.86
N VAL A 86 -4.25 -30.71 -38.76
CA VAL A 86 -4.73 -29.79 -39.82
C VAL A 86 -3.51 -29.26 -40.57
N TYR A 87 -3.31 -29.67 -41.82
CA TYR A 87 -2.05 -29.48 -42.57
C TYR A 87 -2.16 -28.55 -43.78
N ASP A 88 -3.37 -28.18 -44.18
CA ASP A 88 -3.68 -27.39 -45.37
C ASP A 88 -3.85 -25.89 -45.09
N VAL A 89 -3.84 -25.49 -43.82
CA VAL A 89 -3.91 -24.09 -43.38
C VAL A 89 -2.51 -23.48 -43.29
N THR A 90 -2.38 -22.21 -43.70
CA THR A 90 -1.15 -21.41 -43.56
C THR A 90 -1.37 -20.20 -42.65
N VAL A 91 -0.28 -19.53 -42.24
CA VAL A 91 -0.35 -18.26 -41.51
C VAL A 91 -1.14 -17.20 -42.27
N ASN A 92 -1.00 -17.14 -43.59
CA ASN A 92 -1.74 -16.18 -44.41
C ASN A 92 -3.25 -16.44 -44.35
N ASP A 93 -3.67 -17.71 -44.28
CA ASP A 93 -5.10 -18.06 -44.19
C ASP A 93 -5.68 -17.67 -42.82
N LEU A 94 -4.89 -17.73 -41.75
CA LEU A 94 -5.29 -17.22 -40.43
C LEU A 94 -5.37 -15.69 -40.40
N LEU A 95 -4.49 -15.00 -41.12
CA LEU A 95 -4.41 -13.54 -41.12
C LEU A 95 -5.33 -12.87 -42.16
N SER A 96 -5.79 -13.57 -43.19
CA SER A 96 -6.46 -12.96 -44.35
C SER A 96 -7.77 -12.23 -44.02
N ASN A 97 -8.44 -12.63 -42.93
CA ASN A 97 -9.71 -12.06 -42.48
C ASN A 97 -9.56 -11.21 -41.21
N ILE A 98 -8.33 -10.80 -40.87
CA ILE A 98 -8.05 -9.95 -39.72
C ILE A 98 -7.87 -8.51 -40.22
N ASP A 99 -8.80 -7.64 -39.87
CA ASP A 99 -8.80 -6.26 -40.33
C ASP A 99 -7.89 -5.36 -39.49
N ILE A 100 -7.48 -5.80 -38.31
CA ILE A 100 -6.74 -4.96 -37.34
C ILE A 100 -5.43 -4.40 -37.89
N PHE A 101 -4.74 -5.13 -38.78
CA PHE A 101 -3.54 -4.62 -39.44
C PHE A 101 -3.83 -3.36 -40.25
N SER A 102 -4.93 -3.37 -41.00
CA SER A 102 -5.38 -2.23 -41.79
C SER A 102 -5.94 -1.10 -40.91
N GLN A 103 -6.61 -1.44 -39.81
CA GLN A 103 -7.10 -0.45 -38.85
C GLN A 103 -5.94 0.30 -38.18
N ILE A 104 -4.88 -0.40 -37.77
CA ILE A 104 -3.65 0.21 -37.23
C ILE A 104 -3.03 1.17 -38.25
N ASP A 105 -2.89 0.74 -39.51
CA ASP A 105 -2.31 1.59 -40.55
C ASP A 105 -3.14 2.87 -40.79
N ASN A 106 -4.46 2.71 -40.88
CA ASN A 106 -5.38 3.84 -41.02
C ASN A 106 -5.32 4.79 -39.82
N PHE A 107 -5.23 4.23 -38.61
CA PHE A 107 -5.12 5.00 -37.37
C PHE A 107 -3.83 5.83 -37.33
N VAL A 108 -2.68 5.21 -37.60
CA VAL A 108 -1.37 5.89 -37.65
C VAL A 108 -1.39 7.02 -38.68
N LEU A 109 -1.95 6.78 -39.87
CA LEU A 109 -2.11 7.81 -40.90
C LEU A 109 -2.99 8.98 -40.43
N SER A 110 -4.05 8.70 -39.66
CA SER A 110 -4.94 9.71 -39.12
C SER A 110 -4.23 10.63 -38.12
N ILE A 111 -3.41 10.06 -37.23
CA ILE A 111 -2.59 10.80 -36.26
C ILE A 111 -1.55 11.64 -36.99
N GLY A 112 -0.89 11.07 -38.00
CA GLY A 112 0.06 11.80 -38.84
C GLY A 112 -0.56 13.03 -39.50
N ARG A 113 -1.76 12.88 -40.08
CA ARG A 113 -2.52 14.01 -40.66
C ARG A 113 -2.86 15.07 -39.61
N LYS A 114 -3.27 14.65 -38.41
CA LYS A 114 -3.57 15.56 -37.31
C LYS A 114 -2.35 16.39 -36.90
N LEU A 115 -1.19 15.74 -36.72
CA LEU A 115 0.07 16.41 -36.41
C LEU A 115 0.48 17.40 -37.51
N CYS A 116 0.32 17.03 -38.79
CA CYS A 116 0.58 17.95 -39.90
C CYS A 116 -0.34 19.19 -39.87
N ASN A 117 -1.64 18.99 -39.67
CA ASN A 117 -2.62 20.08 -39.64
C ASN A 117 -2.38 21.06 -38.47
N GLU A 118 -2.08 20.54 -37.28
CA GLU A 118 -1.75 21.37 -36.12
C GLU A 118 -0.38 22.05 -36.30
N GLY A 119 0.60 21.36 -36.86
CA GLY A 119 1.90 21.95 -37.22
C GLY A 119 1.77 23.14 -38.17
N GLU A 120 0.89 23.05 -39.18
CA GLU A 120 0.62 24.15 -40.10
C GLU A 120 0.07 25.38 -39.36
N ARG A 121 -0.83 25.19 -38.38
CA ARG A 121 -1.35 26.29 -37.55
C ARG A 121 -0.24 27.01 -36.78
N PHE A 122 0.72 26.27 -36.21
CA PHE A 122 1.86 26.86 -35.52
C PHE A 122 2.78 27.65 -36.47
N VAL A 123 2.97 27.18 -37.72
CA VAL A 123 3.70 27.92 -38.76
C VAL A 123 2.97 29.22 -39.12
N GLN A 124 1.65 29.18 -39.29
CA GLN A 124 0.84 30.37 -39.55
C GLN A 124 0.90 31.37 -38.39
N LEU A 125 0.78 30.89 -37.14
CA LEU A 125 0.89 31.71 -35.93
C LEU A 125 2.25 32.42 -35.84
N LYS A 126 3.33 31.70 -36.15
CA LYS A 126 4.68 32.25 -36.23
C LYS A 126 4.77 33.37 -37.26
N ASN A 127 4.31 33.11 -38.49
CA ASN A 127 4.38 34.07 -39.58
C ASN A 127 3.60 35.36 -39.26
N GLN A 128 2.37 35.23 -38.75
CA GLN A 128 1.56 36.38 -38.33
C GLN A 128 2.19 37.14 -37.16
N GLY A 129 2.75 36.44 -36.18
CA GLY A 129 3.45 37.05 -35.05
C GLY A 129 4.67 37.87 -35.49
N LEU A 130 5.50 37.30 -36.37
CA LEU A 130 6.68 37.98 -36.92
C LEU A 130 6.30 39.22 -37.74
N GLU A 131 5.23 39.16 -38.54
CA GLU A 131 4.73 40.30 -39.32
C GLU A 131 4.23 41.44 -38.41
N ARG A 132 3.45 41.12 -37.37
CA ARG A 132 3.00 42.12 -36.38
C ARG A 132 4.17 42.80 -35.67
N MET A 133 5.17 42.03 -35.26
CA MET A 133 6.34 42.59 -34.58
C MET A 133 7.24 43.40 -35.50
N TYR A 134 7.33 43.04 -36.78
CA TYR A 134 7.99 43.85 -37.80
C TYR A 134 7.31 45.22 -37.92
N ASN A 135 5.98 45.23 -38.08
CA ASN A 135 5.20 46.46 -38.17
C ASN A 135 5.35 47.33 -36.92
N TYR A 136 5.31 46.72 -35.73
CA TYR A 136 5.53 47.41 -34.45
C TYR A 136 6.94 48.01 -34.34
N ALA A 137 7.99 47.24 -34.63
CA ALA A 137 9.37 47.70 -34.57
C ALA A 137 9.63 48.85 -35.57
N SER A 138 9.05 48.76 -36.77
CA SER A 138 9.17 49.79 -37.80
C SER A 138 8.50 51.12 -37.42
N SER A 139 7.38 51.09 -36.68
CA SER A 139 6.69 52.31 -36.23
C SER A 139 7.49 53.19 -35.25
N GLY A 140 8.56 52.65 -34.65
CA GLY A 140 9.46 53.40 -33.77
C GLY A 140 10.54 54.21 -34.49
N ILE A 141 10.61 54.13 -35.83
CA ILE A 141 11.53 54.91 -36.65
C ILE A 141 10.80 56.16 -37.14
N THR A 142 11.09 57.31 -36.55
CA THR A 142 10.50 58.60 -36.94
C THR A 142 11.62 59.55 -37.37
N GLY A 143 11.89 59.61 -38.67
CA GLY A 143 12.79 60.61 -39.28
C GLY A 143 12.00 61.84 -39.75
N SER A 144 12.46 63.04 -39.36
CA SER A 144 12.23 64.44 -39.81
C SER A 144 10.93 64.92 -40.51
N GLY A 145 9.93 64.10 -40.81
CA GLY A 145 8.65 64.54 -41.38
C GLY A 145 8.59 64.64 -42.92
N ILE A 146 9.38 63.83 -43.65
CA ILE A 146 9.21 63.64 -45.10
C ILE A 146 8.69 62.22 -45.35
N GLY A 147 7.49 62.09 -45.92
CA GLY A 147 6.88 60.80 -46.25
C GLY A 147 7.63 60.09 -47.37
N ILE A 148 8.14 58.89 -47.10
CA ILE A 148 8.71 58.00 -48.11
C ILE A 148 8.01 56.64 -47.99
N PHE A 149 7.29 56.25 -49.04
CA PHE A 149 6.75 54.89 -49.19
C PHE A 149 7.80 54.03 -49.88
N THR A 150 8.41 53.07 -49.16
CA THR A 150 9.26 52.04 -49.78
C THR A 150 9.23 50.75 -48.97
N ASN A 151 9.15 49.61 -49.65
CA ASN A 151 8.92 48.28 -49.07
C ASN A 151 10.24 47.52 -48.83
N SER A 152 11.39 48.22 -48.81
CA SER A 152 12.73 47.64 -48.82
C SER A 152 13.65 48.29 -47.78
N ILE A 153 14.16 47.46 -46.86
CA ILE A 153 15.16 47.82 -45.82
C ILE A 153 16.43 48.42 -46.46
N SER A 154 16.84 47.91 -47.62
CA SER A 154 18.04 48.35 -48.35
C SER A 154 17.91 49.78 -48.85
N ALA A 155 16.71 50.19 -49.30
CA ALA A 155 16.43 51.54 -49.76
C ALA A 155 16.45 52.56 -48.61
N LEU A 156 15.92 52.19 -47.44
CA LEU A 156 16.01 52.98 -46.20
C LEU A 156 17.46 53.17 -45.74
N MET A 157 18.33 52.16 -45.89
CA MET A 157 19.76 52.26 -45.55
C MET A 157 20.50 53.30 -46.39
N VAL A 158 20.25 53.37 -47.70
CA VAL A 158 20.91 54.34 -48.60
C VAL A 158 20.50 55.78 -48.26
N TYR A 159 19.22 56.03 -47.93
CA TYR A 159 18.77 57.33 -47.47
C TYR A 159 19.25 57.68 -46.04
N SER A 160 19.39 56.67 -45.16
CA SER A 160 19.96 56.87 -43.81
C SER A 160 21.45 57.21 -43.82
N ALA A 161 22.18 56.91 -44.90
CA ALA A 161 23.56 57.36 -45.08
C ALA A 161 23.65 58.88 -45.35
N MET A 162 22.56 59.50 -45.83
CA MET A 162 22.45 60.95 -45.98
C MET A 162 21.98 61.66 -44.69
N GLU A 163 21.22 61.00 -43.80
CA GLU A 163 20.72 61.58 -42.53
C GLU A 163 21.42 60.97 -41.28
N ARG A 164 22.35 61.73 -40.67
CA ARG A 164 23.25 61.23 -39.61
C ARG A 164 22.59 60.90 -38.24
N SER A 165 23.20 59.89 -37.61
CA SER A 165 23.18 59.37 -36.22
C SER A 165 21.84 59.03 -35.56
N ILE A 166 20.81 59.88 -35.63
CA ILE A 166 19.56 59.68 -34.90
C ILE A 166 18.75 58.54 -35.53
N VAL A 167 18.50 58.59 -36.83
CA VAL A 167 17.79 57.53 -37.58
C VAL A 167 18.53 56.18 -37.47
N LEU A 168 19.87 56.20 -37.54
CA LEU A 168 20.69 54.99 -37.41
C LEU A 168 20.63 54.39 -35.99
N SER A 169 20.51 55.23 -34.96
CA SER A 169 20.28 54.77 -33.58
C SER A 169 18.87 54.20 -33.37
N GLN A 170 17.84 54.81 -33.98
CA GLN A 170 16.45 54.34 -33.95
C GLN A 170 16.30 53.01 -34.70
N ALA A 171 16.93 52.88 -35.87
CA ALA A 171 16.96 51.64 -36.65
C ALA A 171 17.66 50.50 -35.90
N LYS A 172 18.80 50.76 -35.25
CA LYS A 172 19.47 49.76 -34.38
C LYS A 172 18.61 49.35 -33.18
N LYS A 173 17.83 50.29 -32.62
CA LYS A 173 16.90 49.99 -31.52
C LYS A 173 15.72 49.14 -32.01
N ALA A 174 15.15 49.48 -33.17
CA ALA A 174 14.08 48.72 -33.81
C ALA A 174 14.52 47.29 -34.19
N ASP A 175 15.73 47.12 -34.73
CA ASP A 175 16.31 45.82 -35.05
C ASP A 175 16.49 44.95 -33.80
N ARG A 176 17.01 45.51 -32.70
CA ARG A 176 17.10 44.79 -31.41
C ARG A 176 15.72 44.37 -30.88
N ILE A 177 14.74 45.27 -30.91
CA ILE A 177 13.36 44.98 -30.48
C ILE A 177 12.76 43.86 -31.33
N TYR A 178 12.95 43.90 -32.65
CA TYR A 178 12.47 42.87 -33.56
C TYR A 178 13.15 41.53 -33.29
N GLN A 179 14.48 41.49 -33.19
CA GLN A 179 15.25 40.26 -32.93
C GLN A 179 14.87 39.60 -31.60
N GLU A 180 14.76 40.39 -30.52
CA GLU A 180 14.33 39.87 -29.22
C GLU A 180 12.88 39.33 -29.26
N SER A 181 11.99 40.02 -29.97
CA SER A 181 10.59 39.60 -30.11
C SER A 181 10.45 38.37 -31.01
N ALA A 182 11.23 38.29 -32.10
CA ALA A 182 11.26 37.13 -32.98
C ALA A 182 11.79 35.89 -32.27
N ARG A 183 12.81 36.04 -31.39
CA ARG A 183 13.27 34.96 -30.52
C ARG A 183 12.15 34.48 -29.59
N ARG A 184 11.48 35.40 -28.87
CA ARG A 184 10.35 35.03 -27.98
C ARG A 184 9.21 34.35 -28.72
N ILE A 185 8.87 34.80 -29.93
CA ILE A 185 7.84 34.17 -30.76
C ILE A 185 8.27 32.77 -31.18
N ASN A 186 9.51 32.61 -31.63
CA ASN A 186 10.04 31.29 -31.98
C ASN A 186 10.02 30.33 -30.77
N ASP A 187 10.47 30.78 -29.60
CA ASP A 187 10.49 29.97 -28.38
C ASP A 187 9.07 29.58 -27.95
N TYR A 188 8.11 30.52 -28.02
CA TYR A 188 6.70 30.26 -27.72
C TYR A 188 6.07 29.27 -28.71
N VAL A 189 6.29 29.45 -30.00
CA VAL A 189 5.74 28.56 -31.04
C VAL A 189 6.35 27.17 -30.95
N ASN A 190 7.68 27.07 -30.77
CA ASN A 190 8.37 25.79 -30.67
C ASN A 190 7.93 25.04 -29.41
N SER A 191 7.90 25.70 -28.25
CA SER A 191 7.43 25.07 -27.01
C SER A 191 5.95 24.69 -27.07
N GLY A 192 5.10 25.51 -27.70
CA GLY A 192 3.69 25.19 -27.94
C GLY A 192 3.50 24.00 -28.88
N PHE A 193 4.28 23.92 -29.95
CA PHE A 193 4.26 22.81 -30.90
C PHE A 193 4.76 21.51 -30.27
N GLU A 194 5.84 21.55 -29.50
CA GLU A 194 6.34 20.39 -28.75
C GLU A 194 5.31 19.90 -27.74
N LYS A 195 4.66 20.81 -27.01
CA LYS A 195 3.58 20.45 -26.09
C LYS A 195 2.41 19.78 -26.82
N MET A 196 1.95 20.35 -27.94
CA MET A 196 0.88 19.77 -28.75
C MET A 196 1.24 18.37 -29.25
N CYS A 197 2.45 18.17 -29.79
CA CYS A 197 2.90 16.87 -30.25
C CYS A 197 2.95 15.84 -29.11
N ARG A 198 3.39 16.27 -27.92
CA ARG A 198 3.39 15.42 -26.72
C ARG A 198 1.97 15.04 -26.30
N ASP A 199 1.05 16.00 -26.29
CA ASP A 199 -0.35 15.78 -25.91
C ASP A 199 -1.04 14.81 -26.88
N VAL A 200 -0.81 14.94 -28.19
CA VAL A 200 -1.33 14.00 -29.21
C VAL A 200 -0.69 12.61 -29.07
N MET A 201 0.64 12.52 -28.94
CA MET A 201 1.30 11.21 -28.89
C MET A 201 1.00 10.45 -27.59
N LEU A 202 1.10 11.11 -26.43
CA LEU A 202 0.90 10.44 -25.13
C LEU A 202 -0.58 10.37 -24.73
N GLY A 203 -1.39 11.35 -25.12
CA GLY A 203 -2.80 11.45 -24.73
C GLY A 203 -3.78 10.75 -25.66
N GLU A 204 -3.42 10.56 -26.93
CA GLU A 204 -4.33 9.97 -27.94
C GLU A 204 -3.72 8.75 -28.63
N TYR A 205 -2.51 8.89 -29.21
CA TYR A 205 -1.90 7.81 -30.00
C TYR A 205 -1.68 6.51 -29.21
N TYR A 206 -0.98 6.58 -28.07
CA TYR A 206 -0.67 5.39 -27.28
C TYR A 206 -1.93 4.70 -26.70
N PRO A 207 -2.88 5.43 -26.08
CA PRO A 207 -4.13 4.83 -25.60
C PRO A 207 -4.97 4.17 -26.71
N GLU A 208 -5.19 4.84 -27.84
CA GLU A 208 -6.03 4.32 -28.93
C GLU A 208 -5.34 3.15 -29.65
N LEU A 209 -4.03 3.21 -29.87
CA LEU A 209 -3.27 2.08 -30.43
C LEU A 209 -3.36 0.86 -29.53
N MET A 210 -3.27 1.04 -28.22
CA MET A 210 -3.40 -0.07 -27.26
C MET A 210 -4.78 -0.74 -27.35
N GLN A 211 -5.85 0.05 -27.46
CA GLN A 211 -7.20 -0.48 -27.63
C GLN A 211 -7.33 -1.33 -28.89
N LEU A 212 -6.83 -0.84 -30.03
CA LEU A 212 -6.82 -1.59 -31.29
C LEU A 212 -6.03 -2.90 -31.15
N LEU A 213 -4.83 -2.85 -30.55
CA LEU A 213 -3.99 -4.03 -30.38
C LEU A 213 -4.66 -5.12 -29.51
N LEU A 214 -5.49 -4.73 -28.54
CA LEU A 214 -6.25 -5.66 -27.69
C LEU A 214 -7.42 -6.35 -28.42
N GLU A 215 -7.81 -5.90 -29.61
CA GLU A 215 -8.80 -6.60 -30.44
C GLU A 215 -8.21 -7.79 -31.19
N TYR A 216 -6.89 -7.79 -31.42
CA TYR A 216 -6.20 -8.83 -32.19
C TYR A 216 -6.46 -10.26 -31.67
N PRO A 217 -6.32 -10.57 -30.37
CA PRO A 217 -6.53 -11.92 -29.85
C PRO A 217 -7.90 -12.50 -30.19
N ASN A 218 -8.94 -11.68 -30.09
CA ASN A 218 -10.31 -12.11 -30.40
C ASN A 218 -10.48 -12.45 -31.88
N GLN A 219 -9.90 -11.63 -32.77
CA GLN A 219 -9.99 -11.86 -34.21
C GLN A 219 -9.22 -13.11 -34.63
N ILE A 220 -7.97 -13.27 -34.18
CA ILE A 220 -7.15 -14.43 -34.54
C ILE A 220 -7.68 -15.73 -33.91
N MET A 221 -8.18 -15.68 -32.67
CA MET A 221 -8.80 -16.84 -32.02
C MET A 221 -10.04 -17.30 -32.79
N SER A 222 -10.89 -16.36 -33.22
CA SER A 222 -12.05 -16.69 -34.06
C SER A 222 -11.65 -17.39 -35.36
N GLN A 223 -10.61 -16.89 -36.06
CA GLN A 223 -10.09 -17.56 -37.27
C GLN A 223 -9.57 -18.97 -36.96
N PHE A 224 -8.78 -19.13 -35.89
CA PHE A 224 -8.25 -20.42 -35.48
C PHE A 224 -9.34 -21.44 -35.12
N LEU A 225 -10.33 -21.06 -34.32
CA LEU A 225 -11.45 -21.92 -33.98
C LEU A 225 -12.28 -22.30 -35.20
N ASN A 226 -12.52 -21.37 -36.12
CA ASN A 226 -13.21 -21.67 -37.39
C ASN A 226 -12.46 -22.73 -38.20
N GLN A 227 -11.12 -22.69 -38.23
CA GLN A 227 -10.33 -23.73 -38.88
C GLN A 227 -10.46 -25.08 -38.18
N LEU A 228 -10.44 -25.11 -36.84
CA LEU A 228 -10.64 -26.35 -36.10
C LEU A 228 -12.04 -26.94 -36.32
N ILE A 229 -13.09 -26.11 -36.34
CA ILE A 229 -14.47 -26.53 -36.62
C ILE A 229 -14.59 -27.09 -38.03
N ALA A 230 -14.02 -26.40 -39.04
CA ALA A 230 -14.07 -26.84 -40.43
C ALA A 230 -13.37 -28.19 -40.68
N HIS A 231 -12.47 -28.60 -39.79
CA HIS A 231 -11.72 -29.86 -39.85
C HIS A 231 -12.21 -30.93 -38.85
N ASP A 232 -13.38 -30.73 -38.25
CA ASP A 232 -13.97 -31.62 -37.23
C ASP A 232 -13.03 -31.87 -36.03
N LYS A 233 -12.20 -30.87 -35.68
CA LYS A 233 -11.24 -30.91 -34.57
C LYS A 233 -11.72 -30.22 -33.31
N PHE A 234 -12.81 -29.48 -33.37
CA PHE A 234 -13.37 -28.76 -32.23
C PHE A 234 -14.90 -28.66 -32.30
N ASP A 235 -15.58 -28.96 -31.19
CA ASP A 235 -17.05 -28.93 -31.06
C ASP A 235 -17.50 -27.66 -30.34
N PHE A 236 -17.66 -26.59 -31.13
CA PHE A 236 -18.11 -25.30 -30.62
C PHE A 236 -19.57 -25.33 -30.14
N ASP A 237 -20.43 -26.14 -30.77
CA ASP A 237 -21.85 -26.23 -30.41
C ASP A 237 -22.03 -26.67 -28.95
N SER A 238 -21.15 -27.56 -28.47
CA SER A 238 -21.14 -28.04 -27.08
C SER A 238 -20.85 -26.97 -26.02
N ILE A 239 -20.20 -25.86 -26.42
CA ILE A 239 -19.84 -24.74 -25.52
C ILE A 239 -20.63 -23.46 -25.79
N GLN A 240 -21.30 -23.34 -26.94
CA GLN A 240 -22.09 -22.16 -27.32
C GLN A 240 -23.21 -21.83 -26.32
N GLN A 241 -23.69 -22.83 -25.59
CA GLN A 241 -24.70 -22.67 -24.54
C GLN A 241 -24.22 -21.86 -23.34
N TYR A 242 -22.90 -21.80 -23.10
CA TYR A 242 -22.33 -21.06 -21.98
C TYR A 242 -22.20 -19.57 -22.29
N ASN A 243 -22.50 -18.74 -21.29
CA ASN A 243 -22.45 -17.29 -21.44
C ASN A 243 -21.78 -16.64 -20.22
N MET A 244 -20.47 -16.41 -20.34
CA MET A 244 -19.66 -15.82 -19.27
C MET A 244 -20.17 -14.44 -18.85
N ASN A 245 -20.41 -13.53 -19.81
CA ASN A 245 -20.91 -12.18 -19.53
C ASN A 245 -22.22 -12.20 -18.73
N LYS A 246 -23.15 -13.10 -19.10
CA LYS A 246 -24.41 -13.25 -18.38
C LYS A 246 -24.19 -13.80 -16.98
N ALA A 247 -23.31 -14.78 -16.80
CA ALA A 247 -22.97 -15.32 -15.49
C ALA A 247 -22.39 -14.21 -14.58
N ASP A 248 -21.40 -13.45 -15.08
CA ASP A 248 -20.76 -12.38 -14.33
C ASP A 248 -21.75 -11.24 -13.99
N GLU A 249 -22.65 -10.89 -14.91
CA GLU A 249 -23.74 -9.95 -14.61
C GLU A 249 -24.76 -10.48 -13.61
N MET A 250 -25.06 -11.78 -13.63
CA MET A 250 -25.92 -12.41 -12.64
C MET A 250 -25.31 -12.27 -11.24
N LEU A 251 -24.01 -12.54 -11.09
CA LEU A 251 -23.31 -12.47 -9.79
C LEU A 251 -23.41 -11.09 -9.11
N LYS A 252 -23.61 -10.00 -9.86
CA LYS A 252 -23.87 -8.65 -9.29
C LYS A 252 -25.16 -8.57 -8.46
N ASN A 253 -26.08 -9.53 -8.61
CA ASN A 253 -27.33 -9.57 -7.86
C ASN A 253 -27.27 -10.43 -6.59
N ILE A 254 -26.12 -11.06 -6.29
CA ILE A 254 -25.99 -12.04 -5.20
C ILE A 254 -26.50 -11.54 -3.84
N ASP A 255 -26.29 -10.26 -3.51
CA ASP A 255 -26.72 -9.66 -2.25
C ASP A 255 -28.24 -9.46 -2.14
N ARG A 256 -28.96 -9.55 -3.27
CA ARG A 256 -30.42 -9.38 -3.35
C ARG A 256 -31.17 -10.70 -3.27
N VAL A 257 -30.45 -11.82 -3.34
CA VAL A 257 -31.05 -13.16 -3.39
C VAL A 257 -31.04 -13.79 -2.01
N ALA A 258 -32.16 -14.43 -1.65
CA ALA A 258 -32.32 -15.09 -0.35
C ALA A 258 -31.51 -16.40 -0.27
N ASP A 259 -31.58 -17.22 -1.32
CA ASP A 259 -30.84 -18.48 -1.43
C ASP A 259 -29.60 -18.27 -2.30
N LYS A 260 -28.45 -18.07 -1.64
CA LYS A 260 -27.19 -17.79 -2.32
C LYS A 260 -26.58 -19.04 -2.95
N GLU A 261 -26.77 -20.21 -2.34
CA GLU A 261 -26.19 -21.46 -2.84
C GLU A 261 -26.87 -21.86 -4.16
N GLU A 262 -28.22 -21.86 -4.19
CA GLU A 262 -28.97 -22.14 -5.41
C GLU A 262 -28.67 -21.12 -6.52
N PHE A 263 -28.50 -19.85 -6.16
CA PHE A 263 -28.12 -18.81 -7.11
C PHE A 263 -26.75 -19.06 -7.76
N LEU A 264 -25.76 -19.47 -6.96
CA LEU A 264 -24.42 -19.80 -7.46
C LEU A 264 -24.49 -21.03 -8.38
N LYS A 265 -25.29 -22.05 -8.06
CA LYS A 265 -25.51 -23.22 -8.93
C LYS A 265 -26.14 -22.81 -10.28
N GLN A 266 -27.09 -21.88 -10.28
CA GLN A 266 -27.66 -21.33 -11.52
C GLN A 266 -26.64 -20.53 -12.34
N SER A 267 -25.76 -19.79 -11.66
CA SER A 267 -24.65 -19.09 -12.32
C SER A 267 -23.65 -20.08 -12.92
N PHE A 268 -23.33 -21.18 -12.22
CA PHE A 268 -22.50 -22.27 -12.73
C PHE A 268 -23.06 -22.91 -14.00
N LEU A 269 -24.37 -23.21 -14.03
CA LEU A 269 -25.04 -23.72 -15.24
C LEU A 269 -25.01 -22.72 -16.40
N THR A 270 -24.94 -21.42 -16.10
CA THR A 270 -24.81 -20.37 -17.12
C THR A 270 -23.39 -20.30 -17.69
N CYS A 271 -22.37 -20.42 -16.83
CA CYS A 271 -20.97 -20.54 -17.25
C CYS A 271 -20.11 -21.15 -16.13
N PRO A 272 -19.62 -22.40 -16.28
CA PRO A 272 -18.85 -23.07 -15.23
C PRO A 272 -17.38 -22.59 -15.15
N PHE A 273 -16.92 -21.81 -16.12
CA PHE A 273 -15.55 -21.27 -16.21
C PHE A 273 -15.49 -19.74 -16.00
N SER A 274 -16.47 -19.16 -15.29
CA SER A 274 -16.40 -17.77 -14.80
C SER A 274 -15.53 -17.71 -13.53
N SER A 275 -14.47 -16.90 -13.53
CA SER A 275 -13.61 -16.71 -12.35
C SER A 275 -14.37 -16.06 -11.18
N ASP A 276 -15.18 -15.04 -11.50
CA ASP A 276 -16.05 -14.32 -10.55
C ASP A 276 -16.94 -15.27 -9.73
N LEU A 277 -17.38 -16.39 -10.33
CA LEU A 277 -18.20 -17.39 -9.65
C LEU A 277 -17.50 -18.01 -8.43
N TYR A 278 -16.25 -18.44 -8.62
CA TYR A 278 -15.47 -19.11 -7.57
C TYR A 278 -14.99 -18.12 -6.51
N GLU A 279 -14.71 -16.87 -6.93
CA GLU A 279 -14.47 -15.77 -6.00
C GLU A 279 -15.67 -15.52 -5.09
N LYS A 280 -16.87 -15.49 -5.66
CA LYS A 280 -18.09 -15.34 -4.86
C LYS A 280 -18.32 -16.52 -3.92
N CYS A 281 -17.96 -17.74 -4.33
CA CYS A 281 -17.96 -18.89 -3.43
C CYS A 281 -16.99 -18.67 -2.25
N LEU A 282 -15.79 -18.15 -2.50
CA LEU A 282 -14.81 -17.84 -1.45
C LEU A 282 -15.34 -16.78 -0.48
N GLU A 283 -15.85 -15.66 -1.00
CA GLU A 283 -16.40 -14.54 -0.23
C GLU A 283 -17.56 -14.98 0.67
N LEU A 284 -18.45 -15.83 0.16
CA LEU A 284 -19.64 -16.33 0.85
C LEU A 284 -19.37 -17.52 1.78
N GLN A 285 -18.11 -17.93 1.91
CA GLN A 285 -17.69 -19.08 2.73
C GLN A 285 -18.26 -20.42 2.25
N MET A 286 -18.42 -20.57 0.93
CA MET A 286 -19.00 -21.73 0.25
C MET A 286 -17.99 -22.49 -0.61
N LEU A 287 -16.75 -22.01 -0.74
CA LEU A 287 -15.72 -22.71 -1.52
C LEU A 287 -15.23 -23.94 -0.74
N ASP A 288 -15.52 -25.12 -1.30
CA ASP A 288 -15.04 -26.40 -0.79
C ASP A 288 -13.96 -27.02 -1.70
N PHE A 289 -13.40 -28.16 -1.27
CA PHE A 289 -12.32 -28.84 -1.98
C PHE A 289 -12.73 -29.25 -3.40
N ASP A 290 -13.93 -29.82 -3.56
CA ASP A 290 -14.43 -30.31 -4.84
C ASP A 290 -14.70 -29.16 -5.81
N THR A 291 -15.29 -28.06 -5.32
CA THR A 291 -15.50 -26.83 -6.08
C THR A 291 -14.17 -26.22 -6.52
N PHE A 292 -13.14 -26.26 -5.67
CA PHE A 292 -11.79 -25.85 -6.05
C PHE A 292 -11.16 -26.76 -7.11
N GLN A 293 -11.34 -28.09 -7.02
CA GLN A 293 -10.86 -29.00 -8.07
C GLN A 293 -11.51 -28.70 -9.42
N THR A 294 -12.79 -28.32 -9.41
CA THR A 294 -13.49 -27.87 -10.62
C THR A 294 -12.93 -26.54 -11.14
N ALA A 295 -12.66 -25.55 -10.28
CA ALA A 295 -12.00 -24.31 -10.69
C ALA A 295 -10.62 -24.57 -11.31
N LYS A 296 -9.84 -25.46 -10.69
CA LYS A 296 -8.52 -25.91 -11.18
C LYS A 296 -8.63 -26.61 -12.53
N TYR A 297 -9.67 -27.43 -12.76
CA TYR A 297 -9.88 -28.10 -14.04
C TYR A 297 -10.04 -27.09 -15.19
N PHE A 298 -10.68 -25.95 -14.91
CA PHE A 298 -10.85 -24.83 -15.83
C PHE A 298 -9.74 -23.77 -15.72
N GLU A 299 -8.53 -24.17 -15.29
CA GLU A 299 -7.32 -23.32 -15.26
C GLU A 299 -7.38 -22.07 -14.35
N MET A 300 -8.36 -21.97 -13.45
CA MET A 300 -8.47 -20.85 -12.48
C MET A 300 -7.75 -21.12 -11.14
N GLY A 301 -7.03 -22.24 -11.03
CA GLY A 301 -6.41 -22.68 -9.78
C GLY A 301 -5.40 -21.68 -9.20
N ASP A 302 -4.53 -21.12 -10.05
CA ASP A 302 -3.48 -20.19 -9.62
C ASP A 302 -4.05 -18.84 -9.13
N GLU A 303 -5.02 -18.29 -9.87
CA GLU A 303 -5.69 -17.04 -9.47
C GLU A 303 -6.43 -17.22 -8.14
N LEU A 304 -7.14 -18.35 -7.99
CA LEU A 304 -7.92 -18.63 -6.79
C LEU A 304 -7.02 -18.95 -5.59
N ASP A 305 -5.86 -19.59 -5.78
CA ASP A 305 -4.85 -19.84 -4.76
C ASP A 305 -4.38 -18.54 -4.07
N GLU A 306 -4.08 -17.50 -4.86
CA GLU A 306 -3.70 -16.18 -4.32
C GLU A 306 -4.84 -15.54 -3.50
N LYS A 307 -6.07 -15.63 -4.00
CA LYS A 307 -7.25 -15.08 -3.32
C LYS A 307 -7.56 -15.83 -2.02
N ILE A 308 -7.44 -17.16 -2.01
CA ILE A 308 -7.59 -17.98 -0.81
C ILE A 308 -6.54 -17.61 0.23
N GLU A 309 -5.27 -17.47 -0.16
CA GLU A 309 -4.21 -17.07 0.78
C GLU A 309 -4.49 -15.71 1.42
N ASN A 310 -4.91 -14.73 0.61
CA ASN A 310 -5.29 -13.40 1.10
C ASN A 310 -6.51 -13.46 2.05
N TYR A 311 -7.52 -14.27 1.71
CA TYR A 311 -8.68 -14.46 2.56
C TYR A 311 -8.30 -15.02 3.93
N VAL A 312 -7.50 -16.09 3.95
CA VAL A 312 -7.07 -16.79 5.17
C VAL A 312 -6.25 -15.86 6.07
N ARG A 313 -5.35 -15.06 5.50
CA ARG A 313 -4.55 -14.08 6.27
C ARG A 313 -5.41 -13.02 6.95
N ASN A 314 -6.53 -12.63 6.34
CA ASN A 314 -7.41 -11.58 6.82
C ASN A 314 -8.53 -12.07 7.77
N HIS A 315 -8.81 -13.38 7.82
CA HIS A 315 -9.91 -13.97 8.60
C HIS A 315 -9.44 -15.10 9.54
N GLN A 316 -8.29 -14.88 10.20
CA GLN A 316 -7.66 -15.85 11.09
C GLN A 316 -8.53 -16.30 12.27
N ASP A 317 -9.58 -15.55 12.60
CA ASP A 317 -10.56 -15.85 13.64
C ASP A 317 -11.63 -16.88 13.19
N ASN A 318 -11.83 -17.07 11.89
CA ASN A 318 -12.77 -18.05 11.33
C ASN A 318 -12.12 -19.43 11.12
N PHE A 319 -11.69 -20.06 12.21
CA PHE A 319 -10.96 -21.34 12.19
C PHE A 319 -11.63 -22.43 11.34
N LYS A 320 -12.97 -22.54 11.39
CA LYS A 320 -13.71 -23.60 10.69
C LYS A 320 -13.51 -23.53 9.18
N TYR A 321 -13.71 -22.35 8.60
CA TYR A 321 -13.59 -22.18 7.15
C TYR A 321 -12.12 -22.08 6.71
N VAL A 322 -11.27 -21.42 7.52
CA VAL A 322 -9.83 -21.37 7.27
C VAL A 322 -9.21 -22.77 7.19
N LYS A 323 -9.65 -23.74 8.01
CA LYS A 323 -9.20 -25.13 7.92
C LYS A 323 -9.44 -25.74 6.54
N ILE A 324 -10.67 -25.57 6.00
CA ILE A 324 -11.04 -26.06 4.66
C ILE A 324 -10.14 -25.40 3.60
N LEU A 325 -9.94 -24.09 3.69
CA LEU A 325 -9.11 -23.36 2.76
C LEU A 325 -7.63 -23.76 2.83
N VAL A 326 -7.09 -24.03 4.02
CA VAL A 326 -5.71 -24.50 4.18
C VAL A 326 -5.51 -25.91 3.64
N GLU A 327 -6.50 -26.80 3.79
CA GLU A 327 -6.50 -28.12 3.16
C GLU A 327 -6.42 -28.00 1.62
N ILE A 328 -7.22 -27.10 1.03
CA ILE A 328 -7.17 -26.78 -0.40
C ILE A 328 -5.76 -26.30 -0.81
N LEU A 329 -5.22 -25.29 -0.12
CA LEU A 329 -3.90 -24.73 -0.40
C LEU A 329 -2.78 -25.78 -0.24
N ALA A 330 -2.86 -26.62 0.79
CA ALA A 330 -1.90 -27.68 1.07
C ALA A 330 -1.86 -28.69 -0.09
N SER A 331 -3.04 -29.16 -0.51
CA SER A 331 -3.18 -30.08 -1.62
C SER A 331 -2.74 -29.46 -2.94
N TYR A 332 -3.04 -28.19 -3.19
CA TYR A 332 -2.68 -27.51 -4.44
C TYR A 332 -1.17 -27.28 -4.56
N ARG A 333 -0.55 -26.80 -3.48
CA ARG A 333 0.88 -26.42 -3.43
C ARG A 333 1.82 -27.58 -3.12
N GLY A 334 1.29 -28.77 -2.80
CA GLY A 334 2.09 -29.93 -2.38
C GLY A 334 2.83 -29.70 -1.06
N LYS A 335 2.22 -28.96 -0.12
CA LYS A 335 2.77 -28.63 1.20
C LYS A 335 1.97 -29.30 2.31
N SER A 336 2.56 -29.42 3.50
CA SER A 336 1.81 -29.89 4.67
C SER A 336 0.91 -28.79 5.21
N GLU A 337 -0.30 -29.14 5.65
CA GLU A 337 -1.24 -28.20 6.29
C GLU A 337 -0.61 -27.54 7.52
N SER A 338 0.11 -28.31 8.34
CA SER A 338 0.76 -27.80 9.55
C SER A 338 1.77 -26.70 9.23
N ASP A 339 2.54 -26.83 8.14
CA ASP A 339 3.49 -25.79 7.75
C ASP A 339 2.80 -24.53 7.24
N LEU A 340 1.67 -24.68 6.53
CA LEU A 340 0.86 -23.53 6.10
C LEU A 340 0.24 -22.81 7.31
N PHE A 341 -0.35 -23.54 8.25
CA PHE A 341 -0.90 -22.94 9.47
C PHE A 341 0.17 -22.18 10.26
N LYS A 342 1.39 -22.72 10.37
CA LYS A 342 2.51 -22.01 11.03
C LYS A 342 2.86 -20.69 10.34
N VAL A 343 2.83 -20.64 9.01
CA VAL A 343 3.11 -19.40 8.27
C VAL A 343 1.99 -18.39 8.47
N ILE A 344 0.73 -18.83 8.38
CA ILE A 344 -0.46 -17.97 8.50
C ILE A 344 -0.56 -17.34 9.89
N TYR A 345 -0.43 -18.15 10.95
CA TYR A 345 -0.66 -17.73 12.33
C TYR A 345 0.63 -17.26 13.05
N LYS A 346 1.77 -17.20 12.35
CA LYS A 346 3.08 -16.86 12.91
C LYS A 346 3.03 -15.62 13.80
N ASP A 347 2.59 -14.50 13.25
CA ASP A 347 2.62 -13.20 13.93
C ASP A 347 1.68 -13.15 15.14
N PHE A 348 0.54 -13.85 15.06
CA PHE A 348 -0.40 -13.95 16.17
C PHE A 348 0.20 -14.78 17.31
N VAL A 349 0.71 -15.99 16.99
CA VAL A 349 1.27 -16.91 17.98
C VAL A 349 2.55 -16.36 18.62
N GLU A 350 3.43 -15.71 17.84
CA GLU A 350 4.61 -15.06 18.38
C GLU A 350 4.25 -13.98 19.42
N LYS A 351 3.24 -13.16 19.16
CA LYS A 351 2.76 -12.15 20.13
C LYS A 351 2.25 -12.80 21.42
N VAL A 352 1.43 -13.84 21.29
CA VAL A 352 0.90 -14.59 22.44
C VAL A 352 2.04 -15.17 23.27
N VAL A 353 2.95 -15.91 22.64
CA VAL A 353 4.09 -16.55 23.32
C VAL A 353 4.99 -15.53 24.00
N VAL A 354 5.26 -14.38 23.37
CA VAL A 354 6.03 -13.29 23.98
C VAL A 354 5.32 -12.74 25.22
N SER A 355 4.01 -12.49 25.17
CA SER A 355 3.28 -12.00 26.34
C SER A 355 3.28 -12.98 27.52
N TYR A 356 3.11 -14.29 27.26
CA TYR A 356 3.23 -15.30 28.30
C TYR A 356 4.65 -15.37 28.88
N ARG A 357 5.68 -15.22 28.03
CA ARG A 357 7.07 -15.14 28.48
C ARG A 357 7.33 -13.94 29.37
N GLU A 358 6.77 -12.77 29.06
CA GLU A 358 6.89 -11.57 29.88
C GLU A 358 6.32 -11.76 31.29
N PHE A 359 5.20 -12.48 31.43
CA PHE A 359 4.67 -12.83 32.75
C PHE A 359 5.62 -13.75 33.52
N ASN A 360 6.14 -14.80 32.85
CA ASN A 360 7.09 -15.72 33.46
C ASN A 360 8.40 -15.02 33.88
N GLU A 361 8.88 -14.07 33.08
CA GLU A 361 10.03 -13.22 33.43
C GLU A 361 9.74 -12.31 34.63
N ALA A 362 8.55 -11.72 34.70
CA ALA A 362 8.12 -10.90 35.84
C ALA A 362 8.02 -11.72 37.13
N ILE A 363 7.57 -12.97 37.07
CA ILE A 363 7.53 -13.88 38.23
C ILE A 363 8.96 -14.22 38.70
N ALA A 364 9.90 -14.40 37.78
CA ALA A 364 11.25 -14.87 38.10
C ALA A 364 12.27 -13.77 38.45
N ASN A 365 11.99 -12.49 38.14
CA ASN A 365 12.96 -11.41 38.26
C ASN A 365 12.32 -10.12 38.81
N GLU A 366 12.82 -9.64 39.94
CA GLU A 366 12.29 -8.46 40.65
C GLU A 366 12.31 -7.17 39.79
N ASN A 367 13.34 -6.97 38.95
CA ASN A 367 13.42 -5.79 38.08
C ASN A 367 12.36 -5.86 36.97
N LYS A 368 12.11 -7.07 36.41
CA LYS A 368 11.05 -7.29 35.43
C LYS A 368 9.67 -7.14 36.05
N LEU A 369 9.51 -7.60 37.29
CA LEU A 369 8.31 -7.39 38.09
C LEU A 369 8.01 -5.90 38.28
N ASP A 370 9.01 -5.09 38.64
CA ASP A 370 8.85 -3.63 38.79
C ASP A 370 8.37 -2.99 37.49
N ILE A 371 8.96 -3.37 36.34
CA ILE A 371 8.53 -2.90 35.02
C ILE A 371 7.07 -3.29 34.75
N PHE A 372 6.70 -4.53 35.03
CA PHE A 372 5.32 -5.02 34.84
C PHE A 372 4.32 -4.23 35.71
N ILE A 373 4.62 -4.07 37.00
CA ILE A 373 3.77 -3.35 37.95
C ILE A 373 3.55 -1.91 37.49
N ARG A 374 4.62 -1.22 37.07
CA ARG A 374 4.51 0.17 36.64
C ARG A 374 3.75 0.35 35.33
N GLY A 375 3.88 -0.61 34.42
CA GLY A 375 3.17 -0.60 33.15
C GLY A 375 1.68 -0.97 33.24
N ASN A 376 1.27 -1.74 34.26
CA ASN A 376 -0.08 -2.33 34.31
C ASN A 376 -0.89 -1.97 35.57
N ILE A 377 -0.26 -1.66 36.70
CA ILE A 377 -0.94 -1.37 37.98
C ILE A 377 -0.92 0.12 38.29
N ALA A 378 0.26 0.71 38.46
CA ALA A 378 0.44 2.15 38.68
C ALA A 378 1.91 2.55 38.54
N GLU A 379 2.17 3.73 37.96
CA GLU A 379 3.52 4.22 37.69
C GLU A 379 4.30 4.56 38.97
N GLN A 380 3.62 5.16 39.96
CA GLN A 380 4.22 5.58 41.22
C GLN A 380 4.06 4.52 42.32
N THR A 381 5.14 4.26 43.05
CA THR A 381 5.17 3.26 44.13
C THR A 381 4.14 3.56 45.22
N SER A 382 3.89 4.84 45.52
CA SER A 382 2.87 5.28 46.48
C SER A 382 1.47 4.79 46.12
N ASP A 383 1.13 4.77 44.84
CA ASP A 383 -0.19 4.33 44.39
C ASP A 383 -0.26 2.81 44.37
N VAL A 384 0.84 2.13 44.04
CA VAL A 384 0.95 0.66 44.05
C VAL A 384 0.68 0.11 45.45
N ILE A 385 1.28 0.68 46.50
CA ILE A 385 1.15 0.13 47.87
C ILE A 385 -0.25 0.27 48.46
N THR A 386 -1.11 1.11 47.86
CA THR A 386 -2.52 1.26 48.26
C THR A 386 -3.43 0.19 47.68
N LYS A 387 -2.96 -0.58 46.69
CA LYS A 387 -3.75 -1.61 46.01
C LYS A 387 -4.01 -2.79 46.93
N THR A 388 -5.23 -3.32 46.81
CA THR A 388 -5.67 -4.53 47.50
C THR A 388 -5.44 -5.76 46.64
N LEU A 389 -5.51 -6.96 47.23
CA LEU A 389 -5.50 -8.23 46.50
C LEU A 389 -6.55 -8.24 45.37
N LYS A 390 -7.74 -7.69 45.63
CA LYS A 390 -8.81 -7.63 44.64
C LYS A 390 -8.41 -6.77 43.44
N ASP A 391 -7.85 -5.59 43.68
CA ASP A 391 -7.40 -4.68 42.60
C ASP A 391 -6.31 -5.33 41.74
N VAL A 392 -5.35 -6.01 42.38
CA VAL A 392 -4.26 -6.71 41.70
C VAL A 392 -4.79 -7.89 40.88
N SER A 393 -5.65 -8.72 41.48
CA SER A 393 -6.22 -9.89 40.81
C SER A 393 -7.03 -9.51 39.58
N GLU A 394 -7.87 -8.47 39.68
CA GLU A 394 -8.67 -7.99 38.55
C GLU A 394 -7.80 -7.53 37.37
N VAL A 395 -6.69 -6.84 37.63
CA VAL A 395 -5.76 -6.40 36.57
C VAL A 395 -5.02 -7.57 35.93
N VAL A 396 -4.47 -8.48 36.75
CA VAL A 396 -3.70 -9.63 36.28
C VAL A 396 -4.59 -10.58 35.47
N ASP A 397 -5.75 -10.97 36.01
CA ASP A 397 -6.66 -11.91 35.35
C ASP A 397 -7.23 -11.31 34.06
N LYS A 398 -7.55 -10.01 34.05
CA LYS A 398 -8.00 -9.34 32.82
C LYS A 398 -6.91 -9.37 31.75
N LYS A 399 -5.65 -9.14 32.13
CA LYS A 399 -4.53 -9.13 31.18
C LYS A 399 -4.29 -10.52 30.59
N ILE A 400 -4.17 -11.55 31.44
CA ILE A 400 -3.90 -12.93 31.01
C ILE A 400 -5.06 -13.48 30.17
N ASN A 401 -6.31 -13.36 30.65
CA ASN A 401 -7.47 -13.91 29.94
C ASN A 401 -7.80 -13.18 28.63
N SER A 402 -7.25 -11.98 28.41
CA SER A 402 -7.42 -11.23 27.15
C SER A 402 -6.50 -11.71 26.01
N LEU A 403 -5.46 -12.48 26.31
CA LEU A 403 -4.48 -12.90 25.31
C LEU A 403 -5.01 -13.99 24.38
N LEU A 404 -5.72 -14.96 24.95
CA LEU A 404 -6.16 -16.14 24.20
C LEU A 404 -7.46 -16.69 24.79
N SER A 405 -8.42 -17.00 23.93
CA SER A 405 -9.65 -17.71 24.32
C SER A 405 -9.43 -19.21 24.34
N GLU A 406 -10.18 -19.94 25.18
CA GLU A 406 -10.11 -21.41 25.25
C GLU A 406 -10.35 -22.06 23.88
N ARG A 407 -11.32 -21.53 23.13
CA ARG A 407 -11.63 -22.01 21.78
C ARG A 407 -10.43 -21.82 20.84
N SER A 408 -9.84 -20.62 20.80
CA SER A 408 -8.68 -20.33 19.95
C SER A 408 -7.47 -21.20 20.33
N TYR A 409 -7.28 -21.44 21.62
CA TYR A 409 -6.17 -22.27 22.11
C TYR A 409 -6.25 -23.71 21.61
N ILE A 410 -7.44 -24.34 21.75
CA ILE A 410 -7.68 -25.71 21.26
C ILE A 410 -7.41 -25.78 19.75
N GLU A 411 -7.96 -24.84 18.98
CA GLU A 411 -7.80 -24.80 17.53
C GLU A 411 -6.31 -24.68 17.11
N LEU A 412 -5.55 -23.82 17.78
CA LEU A 412 -4.12 -23.61 17.47
C LEU A 412 -3.24 -24.81 17.86
N ILE A 413 -3.61 -25.56 18.90
CA ILE A 413 -2.96 -26.82 19.26
C ILE A 413 -3.29 -27.90 18.22
N ASP A 414 -4.56 -28.04 17.85
CA ASP A 414 -5.00 -29.03 16.86
C ASP A 414 -4.31 -28.79 15.50
N MET A 415 -4.08 -27.52 15.13
CA MET A 415 -3.32 -27.15 13.93
C MET A 415 -1.80 -27.35 14.07
N GLY A 416 -1.30 -27.65 15.27
CA GLY A 416 0.12 -27.82 15.56
C GLY A 416 0.95 -26.53 15.49
N VAL A 417 0.31 -25.37 15.63
CA VAL A 417 0.98 -24.05 15.57
C VAL A 417 1.47 -23.63 16.95
N LEU A 418 0.71 -23.94 18.00
CA LEU A 418 1.04 -23.62 19.38
C LEU A 418 1.22 -24.91 20.17
N LYS A 419 2.21 -24.96 21.08
CA LYS A 419 2.34 -26.04 22.05
C LYS A 419 2.07 -25.50 23.47
N PRO A 420 1.46 -26.30 24.37
CA PRO A 420 1.30 -25.89 25.76
C PRO A 420 2.61 -25.48 26.43
N ALA A 421 3.70 -26.16 26.08
CA ALA A 421 5.05 -25.88 26.57
C ALA A 421 5.56 -24.47 26.22
N ASP A 422 5.02 -23.83 25.18
CA ASP A 422 5.47 -22.52 24.73
C ASP A 422 4.94 -21.38 25.61
N ILE A 423 3.85 -21.62 26.36
CA ILE A 423 3.16 -20.60 27.17
C ILE A 423 3.15 -20.89 28.67
N ARG A 424 3.30 -22.15 29.09
CA ARG A 424 3.26 -22.53 30.52
C ARG A 424 4.52 -22.14 31.28
N MET A 425 4.42 -22.08 32.61
CA MET A 425 5.54 -21.84 33.50
C MET A 425 6.58 -22.97 33.45
N ALA A 426 7.84 -22.64 33.77
CA ALA A 426 8.89 -23.64 33.92
C ALA A 426 8.54 -24.65 35.03
N GLY A 427 8.56 -25.94 34.71
CA GLY A 427 8.20 -27.02 35.63
C GLY A 427 6.70 -27.35 35.70
N SER A 428 5.83 -26.56 35.06
CA SER A 428 4.42 -26.92 34.91
C SER A 428 4.26 -28.10 33.94
N THR A 429 3.33 -28.99 34.26
CA THR A 429 2.89 -30.09 33.40
C THR A 429 1.49 -29.88 32.85
N SER A 430 0.92 -28.68 33.03
CA SER A 430 -0.43 -28.40 32.56
C SER A 430 -0.47 -28.23 31.04
N ASP A 431 -1.55 -28.75 30.44
CA ASP A 431 -1.85 -28.65 29.00
C ASP A 431 -3.22 -27.99 28.74
N LEU A 432 -3.93 -27.55 29.79
CA LEU A 432 -5.19 -26.82 29.67
C LEU A 432 -4.93 -25.33 29.86
N LEU A 433 -5.45 -24.48 28.96
CA LEU A 433 -5.21 -23.04 29.01
C LEU A 433 -5.68 -22.44 30.33
N LYS A 434 -6.88 -22.82 30.79
CA LYS A 434 -7.42 -22.35 32.08
C LYS A 434 -6.45 -22.63 33.24
N ASP A 435 -5.86 -23.81 33.28
CA ASP A 435 -4.95 -24.20 34.36
C ASP A 435 -3.61 -23.47 34.23
N ILE A 436 -3.07 -23.35 33.01
CA ILE A 436 -1.88 -22.54 32.73
C ILE A 436 -2.08 -21.09 33.17
N ASN A 437 -3.22 -20.48 32.81
CA ASN A 437 -3.56 -19.11 33.18
C ASN A 437 -3.68 -18.96 34.70
N ASN A 438 -4.33 -19.91 35.38
CA ASN A 438 -4.48 -19.88 36.83
C ASN A 438 -3.14 -20.00 37.56
N GLU A 439 -2.24 -20.88 37.10
CA GLU A 439 -0.90 -21.03 37.65
C GLU A 439 -0.10 -19.72 37.56
N ILE A 440 -0.09 -19.12 36.37
CA ILE A 440 0.62 -17.85 36.11
C ILE A 440 -0.02 -16.71 36.90
N SER A 441 -1.36 -16.56 36.85
CA SER A 441 -2.08 -15.53 37.61
C SER A 441 -1.74 -15.61 39.08
N LYS A 442 -1.84 -16.81 39.68
CA LYS A 442 -1.59 -16.99 41.11
C LYS A 442 -0.16 -16.62 41.49
N ALA A 443 0.83 -17.12 40.74
CA ALA A 443 2.23 -16.83 41.00
C ALA A 443 2.54 -15.33 40.85
N LEU A 444 2.02 -14.69 39.80
CA LEU A 444 2.23 -13.26 39.56
C LEU A 444 1.57 -12.40 40.63
N ILE A 445 0.34 -12.72 41.05
CA ILE A 445 -0.37 -12.02 42.14
C ILE A 445 0.42 -12.13 43.45
N GLU A 446 0.94 -13.32 43.78
CA GLU A 446 1.77 -13.53 44.98
C GLU A 446 3.02 -12.64 44.96
N CYS A 447 3.78 -12.63 43.87
CA CYS A 447 4.95 -11.75 43.73
C CYS A 447 4.61 -10.26 43.84
N ILE A 448 3.47 -9.82 43.29
CA ILE A 448 3.04 -8.42 43.36
C ILE A 448 2.63 -8.04 44.79
N LEU A 449 1.99 -8.96 45.52
CA LEU A 449 1.65 -8.72 46.92
C LEU A 449 2.90 -8.62 47.79
N ASP A 450 3.88 -9.50 47.58
CA ASP A 450 5.18 -9.41 48.27
C ASP A 450 5.88 -8.07 47.97
N TYR A 451 5.84 -7.61 46.71
CA TYR A 451 6.31 -6.29 46.32
C TYR A 451 5.58 -5.16 47.07
N ILE A 452 4.25 -5.25 47.20
CA ILE A 452 3.44 -4.26 47.93
C ILE A 452 3.80 -4.25 49.42
N GLU A 453 3.98 -5.42 50.03
CA GLU A 453 4.39 -5.53 51.43
C GLU A 453 5.79 -4.94 51.68
N GLU A 454 6.75 -5.24 50.81
CA GLU A 454 8.08 -4.64 50.86
C GLU A 454 8.03 -3.12 50.64
N GLY A 455 7.19 -2.64 49.72
CA GLY A 455 6.94 -1.21 49.51
C GLY A 455 6.37 -0.52 50.75
N LYS A 456 5.39 -1.14 51.42
CA LYS A 456 4.83 -0.65 52.70
C LYS A 456 5.90 -0.62 53.79
N ARG A 457 6.74 -1.65 53.88
CA ARG A 457 7.85 -1.69 54.84
C ARG A 457 8.82 -0.53 54.63
N ARG A 458 9.25 -0.29 53.38
CA ARG A 458 10.14 0.84 53.04
C ARG A 458 9.50 2.20 53.29
N TRP A 459 8.20 2.33 53.00
CA TRP A 459 7.44 3.55 53.29
C TRP A 459 7.37 3.85 54.80
N ASN A 460 7.06 2.83 55.61
CA ASN A 460 7.02 2.99 57.07
C ASN A 460 8.38 3.42 57.64
N LEU A 461 9.49 2.83 57.17
CA LEU A 461 10.84 3.25 57.56
C LEU A 461 11.12 4.72 57.21
N TYR A 462 10.66 5.19 56.05
CA TYR A 462 10.78 6.60 55.67
C TYR A 462 9.96 7.50 56.60
N VAL A 463 8.70 7.16 56.88
CA VAL A 463 7.81 7.93 57.76
C VAL A 463 8.35 8.00 59.19
N GLU A 464 8.81 6.88 59.75
CA GLU A 464 9.42 6.81 61.08
C GLU A 464 10.67 7.68 61.20
N ALA A 465 11.47 7.80 60.13
CA ALA A 465 12.63 8.68 60.08
C ALA A 465 12.26 10.16 59.85
N LEU A 466 11.13 10.42 59.18
CA LEU A 466 10.66 11.76 58.85
C LEU A 466 10.07 12.50 60.06
N GLU A 467 9.31 11.80 60.93
CA GLU A 467 8.69 12.38 62.12
C GLU A 467 9.67 13.14 63.04
N PRO A 468 10.79 12.54 63.52
CA PRO A 468 11.74 13.25 64.38
C PRO A 468 12.45 14.40 63.64
N PHE A 469 12.71 14.23 62.34
CA PHE A 469 13.28 15.29 61.51
C PHE A 469 12.36 16.50 61.41
N GLU A 470 11.07 16.30 61.12
CA GLU A 470 10.08 17.38 61.01
C GLU A 470 9.83 18.07 62.36
N ALA A 471 9.81 17.31 63.46
CA ALA A 471 9.68 17.86 64.80
C ALA A 471 10.84 18.82 65.15
N GLU A 472 12.09 18.39 64.93
CA GLU A 472 13.29 19.20 65.16
C GLU A 472 13.36 20.40 64.20
N LEU A 473 12.96 20.20 62.93
CA LEU A 473 12.90 21.28 61.95
C LEU A 473 11.92 22.36 62.39
N LYS A 474 10.74 21.98 62.87
CA LYS A 474 9.70 22.90 63.36
C LYS A 474 10.17 23.70 64.58
N VAL A 475 10.92 23.08 65.49
CA VAL A 475 11.55 23.79 66.63
C VAL A 475 12.51 24.87 66.11
N ARG A 476 13.43 24.50 65.21
CA ARG A 476 14.42 25.43 64.64
C ARG A 476 13.76 26.56 63.84
N GLU A 477 12.72 26.26 63.06
CA GLU A 477 11.95 27.26 62.31
C GLU A 477 11.16 28.19 63.23
N SER A 478 10.62 27.68 64.34
CA SER A 478 9.97 28.51 65.37
C SER A 478 10.95 29.48 66.03
N GLU A 479 12.17 29.02 66.37
CA GLU A 479 13.24 29.88 66.90
C GLU A 479 13.64 30.98 65.91
N LEU A 480 13.83 30.62 64.63
CA LEU A 480 14.12 31.58 63.56
C LEU A 480 13.00 32.63 63.42
N ASN A 481 11.74 32.19 63.47
CA ASN A 481 10.58 33.08 63.40
C ASN A 481 10.50 33.99 64.64
N GLY A 482 10.86 33.49 65.82
CA GLY A 482 11.03 34.30 67.04
C GLY A 482 12.04 35.43 66.85
N LEU A 483 13.24 35.11 66.35
CA LEU A 483 14.29 36.10 66.06
C LEU A 483 13.85 37.15 65.02
N LYS A 484 13.16 36.71 63.96
CA LYS A 484 12.59 37.61 62.94
C LYS A 484 11.55 38.54 63.52
N LYS A 485 10.67 38.03 64.40
CA LYS A 485 9.62 38.81 65.07
C LYS A 485 10.22 39.83 66.04
N GLU A 486 11.21 39.43 66.85
CA GLU A 486 11.92 40.34 67.76
C GLU A 486 12.59 41.48 66.99
N LYS A 487 13.25 41.17 65.86
CA LYS A 487 13.85 42.19 65.00
C LYS A 487 12.79 43.15 64.42
N GLY A 488 11.62 42.65 64.04
CA GLY A 488 10.51 43.43 63.50
C GLY A 488 9.86 44.38 64.52
N GLN A 489 9.92 44.04 65.81
CA GLN A 489 9.38 44.87 66.91
C GLN A 489 10.30 46.02 67.33
N LEU A 490 11.55 46.05 66.84
CA LEU A 490 12.50 47.12 67.16
C LEU A 490 12.22 48.41 66.37
N GLY A 491 12.17 49.55 67.06
CA GLY A 491 12.00 50.89 66.46
C GLY A 491 13.13 51.31 65.50
N LEU A 492 12.91 52.39 64.75
CA LEU A 492 13.81 52.86 63.68
C LEU A 492 15.26 53.13 64.15
N PHE A 493 15.46 53.50 65.41
CA PHE A 493 16.76 53.90 65.97
C PHE A 493 17.55 52.77 66.68
N ALA A 494 17.03 51.54 66.77
CA ALA A 494 17.70 50.41 67.41
C ALA A 494 18.70 49.68 66.48
N LEU A 495 19.55 50.44 65.78
CA LEU A 495 20.41 49.94 64.69
C LEU A 495 21.38 48.83 65.13
N SER A 496 22.04 48.98 66.29
CA SER A 496 22.99 48.00 66.81
C SER A 496 22.32 46.64 67.11
N LYS A 497 21.19 46.66 67.81
CA LYS A 497 20.44 45.45 68.16
C LYS A 497 19.78 44.79 66.94
N LYS A 498 19.32 45.58 65.96
CA LYS A 498 18.83 45.08 64.66
C LYS A 498 19.92 44.37 63.86
N ARG A 499 21.16 44.89 63.89
CA ARG A 499 22.32 44.25 63.22
C ARG A 499 22.70 42.94 63.91
N GLN A 500 22.71 42.91 65.24
CA GLN A 500 22.95 41.68 66.02
C GLN A 500 21.89 40.60 65.72
N LEU A 501 20.60 40.95 65.76
CA LEU A 501 19.52 40.00 65.43
C LEU A 501 19.60 39.54 63.96
N GLN A 502 20.02 40.39 63.03
CA GLN A 502 20.25 39.98 61.64
C GLN A 502 21.35 38.92 61.54
N THR A 503 22.49 39.12 62.21
CA THR A 503 23.56 38.10 62.23
C THR A 503 23.08 36.77 62.83
N GLN A 504 22.29 36.81 63.90
CA GLN A 504 21.72 35.60 64.49
C GLN A 504 20.71 34.90 63.56
N ILE A 505 19.88 35.67 62.85
CA ILE A 505 18.98 35.13 61.82
C ILE A 505 19.76 34.45 60.71
N ASP A 506 20.86 35.05 60.25
CA ASP A 506 21.69 34.50 59.18
C ASP A 506 22.37 33.20 59.62
N ILE A 507 22.95 33.17 60.82
CA ILE A 507 23.53 31.96 61.43
C ILE A 507 22.46 30.86 61.53
N LYS A 508 21.29 31.17 62.10
CA LYS A 508 20.21 30.20 62.28
C LYS A 508 19.65 29.69 60.95
N THR A 509 19.62 30.54 59.93
CA THR A 509 19.21 30.16 58.57
C THR A 509 20.22 29.19 57.95
N MET A 510 21.53 29.42 58.13
CA MET A 510 22.56 28.47 57.73
C MET A 510 22.44 27.13 58.49
N GLU A 511 22.26 27.17 59.80
CA GLU A 511 22.08 25.96 60.63
C GLU A 511 20.88 25.11 60.19
N ILE A 512 19.75 25.74 59.84
CA ILE A 512 18.57 25.04 59.30
C ILE A 512 18.90 24.41 57.94
N SER A 513 19.61 25.13 57.07
CA SER A 513 20.00 24.61 55.75
C SER A 513 20.93 23.40 55.86
N GLU A 514 21.96 23.46 56.71
CA GLU A 514 22.86 22.35 56.98
C GLU A 514 22.14 21.17 57.65
N PHE A 515 21.21 21.45 58.57
CA PHE A 515 20.38 20.43 59.21
C PHE A 515 19.52 19.68 58.18
N LYS A 516 18.82 20.40 57.28
CA LYS A 516 18.06 19.79 56.17
C LYS A 516 18.96 18.93 55.30
N LYS A 517 20.12 19.45 54.89
CA LYS A 517 21.06 18.71 54.02
C LYS A 517 21.57 17.41 54.65
N LYS A 518 21.78 17.38 55.97
CA LYS A 518 22.40 16.23 56.66
C LYS A 518 21.39 15.21 57.18
N ASN A 519 20.20 15.64 57.59
CA ASN A 519 19.28 14.81 58.37
C ASN A 519 17.94 14.54 57.68
N GLU A 520 17.66 15.14 56.51
CA GLU A 520 16.47 14.81 55.74
C GLU A 520 16.62 13.37 55.18
N PRO A 521 15.65 12.46 55.40
CA PRO A 521 15.76 11.06 55.02
C PRO A 521 15.51 10.82 53.51
N LYS A 522 16.21 11.58 52.65
CA LYS A 522 16.07 11.52 51.18
C LYS A 522 16.42 10.16 50.61
N ASP A 523 17.46 9.52 51.15
CA ASP A 523 17.92 8.21 50.67
C ASP A 523 16.84 7.14 50.87
N LEU A 524 16.11 7.17 52.00
CA LEU A 524 15.01 6.25 52.28
C LEU A 524 13.83 6.47 51.32
N ARG A 525 13.52 7.73 51.01
CA ARG A 525 12.52 8.07 49.99
C ARG A 525 12.93 7.57 48.61
N GLU A 526 14.19 7.73 48.24
CA GLU A 526 14.70 7.26 46.93
C GLU A 526 14.69 5.73 46.84
N ILE A 527 15.04 5.01 47.91
CA ILE A 527 14.97 3.55 47.98
C ILE A 527 13.51 3.05 47.87
N PHE A 528 12.56 3.78 48.46
CA PHE A 528 11.13 3.50 48.31
C PHE A 528 10.64 3.77 46.88
N GLU A 529 11.00 4.91 46.28
CA GLU A 529 10.54 5.25 44.93
C GLU A 529 11.14 4.32 43.87
N LYS A 530 12.42 3.94 44.01
CA LYS A 530 13.12 3.05 43.06
C LYS A 530 12.74 1.58 43.18
N MET A 531 12.33 1.11 44.35
CA MET A 531 12.04 -0.31 44.62
C MET A 531 13.15 -1.27 44.13
N TYR A 532 12.96 -1.90 42.96
CA TYR A 532 13.88 -2.87 42.34
C TYR A 532 14.46 -2.37 41.00
N ARG A 533 14.55 -1.06 40.80
CA ARG A 533 15.20 -0.47 39.61
C ARG A 533 16.72 -0.51 39.66
#